data_AF-A0A1J5GSK4-F1
#
_entry.id   AF-A0A1J5GSK4-F1
#
_cell.length_a   1.000
_cell.length_b   1.000
_cell.length_c   1.000
_cell.angle_alpha   90.00
_cell.angle_beta   90.00
_cell.angle_gamma   90.00
#
_symmetry.space_group_name_H-M   'P 1'
#
loop_
_entity.id
_entity.type
_entity.pdbx_description
1 polymer ?
#
loop_
_entity_poly.entity_id
_entity_poly.type
_entity_poly.pdbx_seq_one_letter_code
_entity_poly.pdbx_strand_id
1 'polypeptide(L)'
;MAQAGLHFGHRTSRINPKMMPYLSGVRNTVHIIDLEKTKEKFEEALKFIRQLISENKILLMVGTKIQVKELVKEMAIECGLPYVNERWLGGAFTNFGIIKKRIEYFKDLEKKKAGGELEKYTKKERAKIDEELRDLDTKFGGIKNLEKLPDAIFVLDMKKENLAVKEARMEGIKVIGITDTNVDPTFADYPIPANDDAISSVKYILDKVVEVIKKAKK
;
A
#
# COMPACT_ATOMS: atom_id res chain seq x y z
N MET A 1 12.07 -4.32 -17.05
CA MET A 1 12.69 -3.75 -15.83
C MET A 1 13.55 -2.53 -16.14
N ALA A 2 14.64 -2.66 -16.92
CA ALA A 2 15.50 -1.50 -17.25
C ALA A 2 14.76 -0.35 -17.96
N GLN A 3 13.96 -0.65 -18.98
CA GLN A 3 13.14 0.33 -19.73
C GLN A 3 12.09 1.04 -18.86
N ALA A 4 11.64 0.41 -17.77
CA ALA A 4 10.67 0.98 -16.84
C ALA A 4 11.33 1.87 -15.76
N GLY A 5 12.66 1.94 -15.72
CA GLY A 5 13.40 2.82 -14.80
C GLY A 5 13.62 2.26 -13.39
N LEU A 6 13.42 0.94 -13.19
CA LEU A 6 13.55 0.30 -11.86
C LEU A 6 14.96 0.41 -11.25
N HIS A 7 15.97 0.55 -12.09
CA HIS A 7 17.39 0.52 -11.70
C HIS A 7 17.90 1.85 -11.14
N PHE A 8 17.15 2.94 -11.29
CA PHE A 8 17.57 4.24 -10.77
C PHE A 8 17.22 4.36 -9.29
N GLY A 9 18.24 4.56 -8.44
CA GLY A 9 18.04 4.87 -7.04
C GLY A 9 18.14 6.36 -6.74
N HIS A 10 18.46 6.68 -5.49
CA HIS A 10 18.70 8.03 -5.02
C HIS A 10 20.18 8.43 -5.10
N ARG A 11 20.44 9.71 -4.80
CA ARG A 11 21.80 10.25 -4.66
C ARG A 11 22.60 9.54 -3.55
N THR A 12 23.91 9.50 -3.72
CA THR A 12 24.86 8.87 -2.76
C THR A 12 24.74 9.37 -1.33
N SER A 13 24.31 10.62 -1.11
CA SER A 13 24.11 11.19 0.23
C SER A 13 22.90 10.64 0.99
N ARG A 14 21.99 9.93 0.33
CA ARG A 14 20.75 9.42 0.91
C ARG A 14 20.72 7.90 1.09
N ILE A 15 21.85 7.22 0.89
CA ILE A 15 21.95 5.76 0.96
C ILE A 15 21.71 5.23 2.38
N ASN A 16 21.00 4.11 2.46
CA ASN A 16 21.02 3.23 3.63
C ASN A 16 22.13 2.17 3.46
N PRO A 17 23.07 2.02 4.42
CA PRO A 17 24.15 1.04 4.30
C PRO A 17 23.68 -0.40 4.08
N LYS A 18 22.51 -0.78 4.62
CA LYS A 18 21.95 -2.12 4.44
C LYS A 18 21.43 -2.38 3.02
N MET A 19 21.29 -1.35 2.19
CA MET A 19 20.98 -1.51 0.78
C MET A 19 22.20 -1.82 -0.08
N MET A 20 23.44 -1.64 0.41
CA MET A 20 24.65 -1.90 -0.38
C MET A 20 24.67 -3.26 -1.10
N PRO A 21 24.20 -4.38 -0.49
CA PRO A 21 24.16 -5.66 -1.18
C PRO A 21 23.21 -5.69 -2.38
N TYR A 22 22.29 -4.75 -2.53
CA TYR A 22 21.32 -4.67 -3.64
C TYR A 22 21.73 -3.65 -4.72
N LEU A 23 22.89 -3.02 -4.60
CA LEU A 23 23.38 -2.01 -5.54
C LEU A 23 24.46 -2.60 -6.45
N SER A 24 24.41 -2.21 -7.72
CA SER A 24 25.43 -2.58 -8.71
C SER A 24 26.56 -1.54 -8.82
N GLY A 25 26.28 -0.28 -8.51
CA GLY A 25 27.28 0.79 -8.56
C GLY A 25 26.70 2.20 -8.42
N VAL A 26 27.48 3.19 -8.85
CA VAL A 26 27.10 4.61 -8.86
C VAL A 26 27.33 5.18 -10.25
N ARG A 27 26.36 5.92 -10.79
CA ARG A 27 26.48 6.66 -12.05
C ARG A 27 26.01 8.09 -11.84
N ASN A 28 26.83 9.07 -12.18
CA ASN A 28 26.50 10.50 -12.05
C ASN A 28 25.91 10.86 -10.67
N THR A 29 26.54 10.37 -9.59
CA THR A 29 26.12 10.55 -8.17
C THR A 29 24.83 9.86 -7.75
N VAL A 30 24.21 9.05 -8.62
CA VAL A 30 23.01 8.25 -8.34
C VAL A 30 23.39 6.78 -8.19
N HIS A 31 22.87 6.12 -7.16
CA HIS A 31 23.05 4.68 -7.00
C HIS A 31 22.23 3.91 -8.03
N ILE A 32 22.83 2.87 -8.59
CA ILE A 32 22.14 1.93 -9.49
C ILE A 32 21.78 0.69 -8.69
N ILE A 33 20.50 0.33 -8.73
CA ILE A 33 19.97 -0.90 -8.15
C ILE A 33 20.27 -2.06 -9.10
N ASP A 34 20.72 -3.17 -8.52
CA ASP A 34 21.01 -4.40 -9.25
C ASP A 34 19.70 -5.10 -9.68
N LEU A 35 19.44 -5.11 -10.99
CA LEU A 35 18.23 -5.66 -11.56
C LEU A 35 18.13 -7.19 -11.47
N GLU A 36 19.25 -7.90 -11.36
CA GLU A 36 19.22 -9.35 -11.17
C GLU A 36 18.65 -9.68 -9.78
N LYS A 37 19.15 -8.96 -8.75
CA LYS A 37 18.63 -9.07 -7.39
C LYS A 37 17.19 -8.59 -7.28
N THR A 38 16.82 -7.51 -7.98
CA THR A 38 15.42 -7.09 -8.10
C THR A 38 14.56 -8.22 -8.66
N LYS A 39 15.01 -8.88 -9.73
CA LYS A 39 14.25 -9.97 -10.37
C LYS A 39 14.06 -11.15 -9.42
N GLU A 40 15.13 -11.62 -8.77
CA GLU A 40 15.05 -12.74 -7.81
C GLU A 40 14.08 -12.44 -6.68
N LYS A 41 14.25 -11.28 -6.02
CA LYS A 41 13.41 -10.87 -4.90
C LYS A 41 11.97 -10.59 -5.32
N PHE A 42 11.77 -10.05 -6.51
CA PHE A 42 10.44 -9.83 -7.04
C PHE A 42 9.72 -11.14 -7.34
N GLU A 43 10.42 -12.14 -7.88
CA GLU A 43 9.84 -13.48 -8.07
C GLU A 43 9.48 -14.16 -6.75
N GLU A 44 10.29 -14.02 -5.70
CA GLU A 44 9.96 -14.47 -4.34
C GLU A 44 8.67 -13.79 -3.82
N ALA A 45 8.57 -12.47 -3.95
CA ALA A 45 7.39 -11.70 -3.55
C ALA A 45 6.13 -12.12 -4.33
N LEU A 46 6.24 -12.30 -5.66
CA LEU A 46 5.11 -12.74 -6.49
C LEU A 46 4.65 -14.16 -6.14
N LYS A 47 5.57 -15.07 -5.83
CA LYS A 47 5.24 -16.43 -5.35
C LYS A 47 4.45 -16.37 -4.04
N PHE A 48 4.89 -15.54 -3.10
CA PHE A 48 4.19 -15.35 -1.83
C PHE A 48 2.79 -14.73 -2.02
N ILE A 49 2.67 -13.70 -2.87
CA ILE A 49 1.36 -13.11 -3.20
C ILE A 49 0.42 -14.17 -3.79
N ARG A 50 0.92 -14.98 -4.73
CA ARG A 50 0.12 -16.07 -5.33
C ARG A 50 -0.38 -17.04 -4.26
N GLN A 51 0.47 -17.43 -3.32
CA GLN A 51 0.10 -18.32 -2.22
C GLN A 51 -0.98 -17.68 -1.33
N LEU A 52 -0.79 -16.43 -0.91
CA LEU A 52 -1.79 -15.71 -0.10
C LEU A 52 -3.16 -15.67 -0.76
N ILE A 53 -3.22 -15.32 -2.05
CA ILE A 53 -4.49 -15.22 -2.78
C ILE A 53 -5.13 -16.62 -2.92
N SER A 54 -4.34 -17.66 -3.17
CA SER A 54 -4.84 -19.04 -3.28
C SER A 54 -5.41 -19.57 -1.95
N GLU A 55 -4.87 -19.10 -0.82
CA GLU A 55 -5.34 -19.42 0.53
C GLU A 55 -6.51 -18.52 1.00
N ASN A 56 -7.05 -17.66 0.13
CA ASN A 56 -8.08 -16.66 0.46
C ASN A 56 -7.66 -15.73 1.63
N LYS A 57 -6.37 -15.46 1.76
CA LYS A 57 -5.82 -14.49 2.72
C LYS A 57 -5.97 -13.07 2.22
N ILE A 58 -6.00 -12.13 3.16
CA ILE A 58 -6.25 -10.72 2.87
C ILE A 58 -4.91 -10.00 2.63
N LEU A 59 -4.75 -9.43 1.43
CA LEU A 59 -3.64 -8.57 1.07
C LEU A 59 -4.10 -7.10 1.05
N LEU A 60 -3.50 -6.24 1.87
CA LEU A 60 -3.77 -4.80 1.88
C LEU A 60 -2.75 -4.04 1.04
N MET A 61 -3.22 -3.24 0.09
CA MET A 61 -2.38 -2.35 -0.72
C MET A 61 -2.18 -1.00 -0.01
N VAL A 62 -0.94 -0.53 0.09
CA VAL A 62 -0.61 0.73 0.78
C VAL A 62 0.30 1.58 -0.09
N GLY A 63 -0.11 2.82 -0.36
CA GLY A 63 0.73 3.81 -1.03
C GLY A 63 0.10 5.19 -1.02
N THR A 64 0.73 6.12 -0.29
CA THR A 64 0.16 7.45 0.02
C THR A 64 0.76 8.57 -0.82
N LYS A 65 1.80 8.24 -1.60
CA LYS A 65 2.54 9.19 -2.44
C LYS A 65 1.63 9.68 -3.58
N ILE A 66 1.66 10.99 -3.84
CA ILE A 66 0.78 11.65 -4.81
C ILE A 66 0.85 10.99 -6.20
N GLN A 67 2.04 10.53 -6.60
CA GLN A 67 2.29 9.90 -7.89
C GLN A 67 1.68 8.49 -8.03
N VAL A 68 1.40 7.81 -6.90
CA VAL A 68 0.99 6.39 -6.90
C VAL A 68 -0.40 6.17 -6.32
N LYS A 69 -0.96 7.15 -5.60
CA LYS A 69 -2.25 7.01 -4.88
C LYS A 69 -3.41 6.59 -5.79
N GLU A 70 -3.46 7.12 -7.01
CA GLU A 70 -4.51 6.77 -7.99
C GLU A 70 -4.29 5.36 -8.53
N LEU A 71 -3.05 5.01 -8.88
CA LEU A 71 -2.67 3.67 -9.34
C LEU A 71 -3.00 2.59 -8.30
N VAL A 72 -2.74 2.85 -7.01
CA VAL A 72 -3.07 1.91 -5.92
C VAL A 72 -4.57 1.68 -5.85
N LYS A 73 -5.36 2.75 -5.91
CA LYS A 73 -6.82 2.69 -5.81
C LYS A 73 -7.42 1.92 -6.99
N GLU A 74 -7.04 2.29 -8.21
CA GLU A 74 -7.54 1.63 -9.43
C GLU A 74 -7.24 0.13 -9.43
N MET A 75 -5.99 -0.22 -9.10
CA MET A 75 -5.52 -1.59 -9.06
C MET A 75 -6.27 -2.41 -8.00
N ALA A 76 -6.40 -1.87 -6.80
CA ALA A 76 -7.04 -2.56 -5.69
C ALA A 76 -8.54 -2.76 -5.97
N ILE A 77 -9.23 -1.79 -6.57
CA ILE A 77 -10.62 -1.95 -7.01
C ILE A 77 -10.74 -3.03 -8.08
N GLU A 78 -9.87 -3.02 -9.08
CA GLU A 78 -9.85 -4.03 -10.15
C GLU A 78 -9.62 -5.44 -9.60
N CYS A 79 -8.74 -5.57 -8.60
CA CYS A 79 -8.43 -6.84 -7.96
C CYS A 79 -9.39 -7.19 -6.81
N GLY A 80 -10.32 -6.31 -6.41
CA GLY A 80 -11.16 -6.51 -5.23
C GLY A 80 -10.36 -6.68 -3.93
N LEU A 81 -9.26 -5.95 -3.77
CA LEU A 81 -8.41 -5.93 -2.58
C LEU A 81 -8.68 -4.67 -1.75
N PRO A 82 -8.50 -4.72 -0.42
CA PRO A 82 -8.50 -3.52 0.39
C PRO A 82 -7.27 -2.65 0.10
N TYR A 83 -7.41 -1.33 0.26
CA TYR A 83 -6.32 -0.38 0.00
C TYR A 83 -6.32 0.83 0.93
N VAL A 84 -5.15 1.46 1.04
CA VAL A 84 -4.95 2.77 1.66
C VAL A 84 -4.11 3.63 0.70
N ASN A 85 -4.75 4.63 0.10
CA ASN A 85 -4.13 5.54 -0.87
C ASN A 85 -3.94 6.97 -0.36
N GLU A 86 -4.65 7.34 0.71
CA GLU A 86 -4.55 8.67 1.34
C GLU A 86 -3.62 8.59 2.54
N ARG A 87 -3.97 9.12 3.71
CA ARG A 87 -3.09 9.10 4.88
C ARG A 87 -3.23 7.82 5.69
N TRP A 88 -2.11 7.19 6.05
CA TRP A 88 -2.10 6.13 7.07
C TRP A 88 -2.49 6.69 8.44
N LEU A 89 -3.55 6.15 9.03
CA LEU A 89 -3.97 6.49 10.39
C LEU A 89 -3.16 5.65 11.37
N GLY A 90 -2.44 6.30 12.27
CA GLY A 90 -1.73 5.58 13.34
C GLY A 90 -2.70 4.81 14.22
N GLY A 91 -2.34 3.58 14.55
CA GLY A 91 -3.21 2.62 15.23
C GLY A 91 -4.14 1.86 14.31
N ALA A 92 -3.95 1.92 12.99
CA ALA A 92 -4.74 1.16 12.02
C ALA A 92 -4.70 -0.35 12.31
N PHE A 93 -3.53 -0.87 12.68
CA PHE A 93 -3.39 -2.29 13.05
C PHE A 93 -3.37 -2.50 14.56
N THR A 94 -2.53 -1.77 15.29
CA THR A 94 -2.36 -1.94 16.74
C THR A 94 -3.60 -1.58 17.55
N ASN A 95 -4.51 -0.78 16.99
CA ASN A 95 -5.77 -0.40 17.61
C ASN A 95 -6.96 -0.66 16.68
N PHE A 96 -6.93 -1.81 15.99
CA PHE A 96 -7.94 -2.19 15.00
C PHE A 96 -9.36 -2.18 15.55
N GLY A 97 -9.56 -2.51 16.83
CA GLY A 97 -10.88 -2.48 17.47
C GLY A 97 -11.54 -1.09 17.47
N ILE A 98 -10.77 -0.01 17.67
CA ILE A 98 -11.31 1.36 17.62
C ILE A 98 -11.54 1.79 16.17
N ILE A 99 -10.65 1.41 15.26
CA ILE A 99 -10.79 1.68 13.83
C ILE A 99 -12.03 1.01 13.26
N LYS A 100 -12.31 -0.24 13.66
CA LYS A 100 -13.52 -0.97 13.28
C LYS A 100 -14.79 -0.25 13.73
N LYS A 101 -14.85 0.25 14.97
CA LYS A 101 -15.98 1.07 15.45
C LYS A 101 -16.18 2.34 14.60
N ARG A 102 -15.09 2.99 14.17
CA ARG A 102 -15.16 4.16 13.27
C ARG A 102 -15.69 3.78 11.88
N ILE A 103 -15.30 2.62 11.34
CA ILE A 103 -15.82 2.10 10.08
C ILE A 103 -17.31 1.74 10.19
N GLU A 104 -17.74 1.17 11.32
CA GLU A 104 -19.16 0.88 11.57
C GLU A 104 -19.99 2.16 11.64
N TYR A 105 -19.49 3.19 12.32
CA TYR A 105 -20.11 4.52 12.34
C TYR A 105 -20.21 5.13 10.93
N PHE A 106 -19.16 5.00 10.12
CA PHE A 106 -19.20 5.43 8.71
C PHE A 106 -20.30 4.71 7.91
N LYS A 107 -20.40 3.38 8.05
CA LYS A 107 -21.46 2.59 7.39
C LYS A 107 -22.87 2.99 7.85
N ASP A 108 -23.03 3.32 9.13
CA ASP A 108 -24.31 3.81 9.68
C ASP A 108 -24.71 5.16 9.08
N LEU A 109 -23.78 6.11 8.99
CA LEU A 109 -24.02 7.41 8.38
C LEU A 109 -24.41 7.30 6.90
N GLU A 110 -23.75 6.42 6.13
CA GLU A 110 -24.14 6.18 4.73
C GLU A 110 -25.54 5.58 4.61
N LYS A 111 -25.90 4.63 5.49
CA LYS A 111 -27.25 4.04 5.52
C LYS A 111 -28.31 5.10 5.83
N LYS A 112 -28.06 5.97 6.82
CA LYS A 112 -28.96 7.09 7.16
C LYS A 112 -29.13 8.07 6.02
N LYS A 113 -28.05 8.36 5.29
CA LYS A 113 -28.09 9.19 4.08
C LYS A 113 -28.90 8.54 2.97
N ALA A 114 -28.68 7.27 2.70
CA ALA A 114 -29.41 6.52 1.67
C ALA A 114 -30.90 6.33 2.01
N GLY A 115 -31.23 6.18 3.30
CA GLY A 115 -32.59 6.03 3.81
C GLY A 115 -33.39 7.33 3.94
N GLY A 116 -32.81 8.49 3.60
CA GLY A 116 -33.48 9.79 3.68
C GLY A 116 -33.69 10.32 5.11
N GLU A 117 -33.13 9.66 6.14
CA GLU A 117 -33.25 10.12 7.53
C GLU A 117 -32.61 11.49 7.76
N LEU A 118 -31.69 11.88 6.88
CA LEU A 118 -31.01 13.17 6.90
C LEU A 118 -31.93 14.35 6.50
N GLU A 119 -33.12 14.10 5.96
CA GLU A 119 -34.06 15.17 5.57
C GLU A 119 -34.65 15.91 6.78
N LYS A 120 -34.65 15.29 7.96
CA LYS A 120 -35.08 15.89 9.22
C LYS A 120 -34.16 17.01 9.70
N TYR A 121 -32.94 17.09 9.18
CA TYR A 121 -31.93 18.07 9.58
C TYR A 121 -31.97 19.33 8.71
N THR A 122 -31.50 20.44 9.29
CA THR A 122 -31.34 21.71 8.58
C THR A 122 -30.31 21.58 7.46
N LYS A 123 -30.37 22.50 6.46
CA LYS A 123 -29.39 22.53 5.36
C LYS A 123 -27.93 22.62 5.87
N LYS A 124 -27.70 23.35 6.96
CA LYS A 124 -26.37 23.52 7.56
C LYS A 124 -25.86 22.23 8.19
N GLU A 125 -26.73 21.49 8.88
CA GLU A 125 -26.39 20.19 9.48
C GLU A 125 -26.16 19.12 8.41
N ARG A 126 -27.00 19.09 7.37
CA ARG A 126 -26.78 18.20 6.21
C ARG A 126 -25.43 18.45 5.55
N ALA A 127 -25.06 19.71 5.36
CA ALA A 127 -23.75 20.05 4.80
C ALA A 127 -22.57 19.53 5.67
N LYS A 128 -22.68 19.63 7.00
CA LYS A 128 -21.67 19.08 7.92
C LYS A 128 -21.59 17.56 7.86
N ILE A 129 -22.74 16.87 7.79
CA ILE A 129 -22.78 15.41 7.69
C ILE A 129 -22.20 14.95 6.34
N ASP A 130 -22.47 15.69 5.26
CA ASP A 130 -21.89 15.42 3.95
C ASP A 130 -20.36 15.63 3.93
N GLU A 131 -19.87 16.66 4.61
CA GLU A 131 -18.43 16.89 4.80
C GLU A 131 -17.79 15.75 5.61
N GLU A 132 -18.41 15.36 6.73
CA GLU A 132 -17.93 14.23 7.55
C GLU A 132 -17.92 12.92 6.76
N LEU A 133 -18.94 12.65 5.96
CA LEU A 133 -19.00 11.46 5.09
C LEU A 133 -17.87 11.46 4.06
N ARG A 134 -17.57 12.59 3.43
CA ARG A 134 -16.45 12.69 2.47
C ARG A 134 -15.11 12.46 3.16
N ASP A 135 -14.93 13.02 4.35
CA ASP A 135 -13.74 12.83 5.16
C ASP A 135 -13.55 11.36 5.57
N LEU A 136 -14.64 10.70 5.97
CA LEU A 136 -14.62 9.29 6.34
C LEU A 136 -14.39 8.39 5.12
N ASP A 137 -15.00 8.68 3.97
CA ASP A 137 -14.77 7.92 2.73
C ASP A 137 -13.31 8.03 2.27
N THR A 138 -12.74 9.22 2.35
CA THR A 138 -11.34 9.48 2.01
C THR A 138 -10.38 8.67 2.91
N LYS A 139 -10.71 8.50 4.20
CA LYS A 139 -9.86 7.82 5.18
C LYS A 139 -10.08 6.30 5.23
N PHE A 140 -11.33 5.85 5.16
CA PHE A 140 -11.74 4.48 5.44
C PHE A 140 -12.31 3.74 4.22
N GLY A 141 -12.56 4.42 3.10
CA GLY A 141 -13.23 3.83 1.93
C GLY A 141 -12.56 2.55 1.45
N GLY A 142 -11.24 2.53 1.36
CA GLY A 142 -10.47 1.36 0.90
C GLY A 142 -10.34 0.22 1.92
N ILE A 143 -10.65 0.45 3.20
CA ILE A 143 -10.63 -0.58 4.27
C ILE A 143 -12.03 -0.85 4.86
N LYS A 144 -13.08 -0.28 4.25
CA LYS A 144 -14.47 -0.38 4.73
C LYS A 144 -14.97 -1.82 4.86
N ASN A 145 -14.50 -2.71 3.99
CA ASN A 145 -14.91 -4.11 3.95
C ASN A 145 -13.97 -5.02 4.76
N LEU A 146 -13.02 -4.45 5.51
CA LEU A 146 -12.06 -5.20 6.28
C LEU A 146 -12.67 -5.64 7.62
N GLU A 147 -12.94 -6.93 7.77
CA GLU A 147 -13.55 -7.48 9.00
C GLU A 147 -12.52 -7.90 10.05
N LYS A 148 -11.35 -8.32 9.58
CA LYS A 148 -10.18 -8.80 10.35
C LYS A 148 -8.90 -8.14 9.83
N LEU A 149 -7.83 -8.18 10.63
CA LEU A 149 -6.52 -7.70 10.20
C LEU A 149 -6.06 -8.41 8.90
N PRO A 150 -5.35 -7.70 7.99
CA PRO A 150 -4.81 -8.33 6.81
C PRO A 150 -3.67 -9.29 7.17
N ASP A 151 -3.51 -10.36 6.39
CA ASP A 151 -2.45 -11.34 6.58
C ASP A 151 -1.10 -10.81 6.05
N ALA A 152 -1.16 -9.95 5.03
CA ALA A 152 0.01 -9.25 4.49
C ALA A 152 -0.33 -7.84 3.99
N ILE A 153 0.67 -6.99 3.93
CA ILE A 153 0.62 -5.67 3.29
C ILE A 153 1.58 -5.59 2.12
N PHE A 154 1.19 -4.87 1.07
CA PHE A 154 2.04 -4.48 -0.04
C PHE A 154 2.26 -2.97 -0.02
N VAL A 155 3.47 -2.54 0.27
CA VAL A 155 3.83 -1.12 0.49
C VAL A 155 4.65 -0.58 -0.67
N LEU A 156 4.20 0.52 -1.27
CA LEU A 156 4.90 1.13 -2.41
C LEU A 156 6.08 2.03 -2.03
N ASP A 157 6.04 2.69 -0.87
CA ASP A 157 7.13 3.52 -0.37
C ASP A 157 7.31 3.28 1.14
N MET A 158 8.15 2.31 1.47
CA MET A 158 8.39 1.93 2.87
C MET A 158 8.93 3.07 3.75
N LYS A 159 9.52 4.12 3.14
CA LYS A 159 10.01 5.28 3.89
C LYS A 159 8.87 6.20 4.26
N LYS A 160 7.98 6.48 3.30
CA LYS A 160 6.79 7.31 3.51
C LYS A 160 5.79 6.62 4.43
N GLU A 161 5.64 5.31 4.28
CA GLU A 161 4.71 4.47 5.05
C GLU A 161 5.38 3.70 6.19
N ASN A 162 6.41 4.28 6.80
CA ASN A 162 7.15 3.67 7.90
C ASN A 162 6.26 3.26 9.10
N LEU A 163 5.19 4.00 9.37
CA LEU A 163 4.26 3.73 10.45
C LEU A 163 3.45 2.46 10.17
N ALA A 164 2.96 2.30 8.94
CA ALA A 164 2.24 1.10 8.51
C ALA A 164 3.12 -0.14 8.61
N VAL A 165 4.38 -0.02 8.15
CA VAL A 165 5.37 -1.11 8.22
C VAL A 165 5.70 -1.49 9.67
N LYS A 166 5.86 -0.51 10.56
CA LYS A 166 6.12 -0.77 11.99
C LYS A 166 4.95 -1.47 12.66
N GLU A 167 3.73 -0.95 12.47
CA GLU A 167 2.52 -1.54 13.02
C GLU A 167 2.31 -2.97 12.50
N ALA A 168 2.53 -3.20 11.20
CA ALA A 168 2.41 -4.53 10.61
C ALA A 168 3.35 -5.54 11.29
N ARG A 169 4.61 -5.16 11.51
CA ARG A 169 5.58 -6.01 12.20
C ARG A 169 5.19 -6.30 13.66
N MET A 170 4.63 -5.33 14.35
CA MET A 170 4.17 -5.52 15.74
C MET A 170 3.02 -6.53 15.83
N GLU A 171 2.11 -6.48 14.87
CA GLU A 171 0.94 -7.37 14.81
C GLU A 171 1.23 -8.70 14.07
N GLY A 172 2.48 -8.95 13.67
CA GLY A 172 2.87 -10.18 12.96
C GLY A 172 2.40 -10.28 11.50
N ILE A 173 1.95 -9.17 10.92
CA ILE A 173 1.50 -9.07 9.53
C ILE A 173 2.72 -9.04 8.60
N LYS A 174 2.67 -9.84 7.53
CA LYS A 174 3.79 -9.94 6.57
C LYS A 174 3.92 -8.70 5.70
N VAL A 175 5.15 -8.21 5.54
CA VAL A 175 5.42 -6.98 4.79
C VAL A 175 6.11 -7.29 3.47
N ILE A 176 5.44 -6.97 2.38
CA ILE A 176 5.99 -6.93 1.02
C ILE A 176 6.16 -5.46 0.68
N GLY A 177 7.33 -5.03 0.21
CA GLY A 177 7.53 -3.60 -0.01
C GLY A 177 8.60 -3.28 -1.05
N ILE A 178 8.37 -2.21 -1.80
CA ILE A 178 9.39 -1.63 -2.66
C ILE A 178 10.42 -0.92 -1.77
N THR A 179 11.68 -1.24 -2.00
CA THR A 179 12.80 -0.72 -1.22
C THR A 179 13.75 0.04 -2.14
N ASP A 180 13.68 1.37 -2.12
CA ASP A 180 14.72 2.19 -2.74
C ASP A 180 15.99 2.19 -1.86
N THR A 181 17.08 2.66 -2.43
CA THR A 181 18.42 2.84 -1.87
C THR A 181 18.48 3.58 -0.53
N ASN A 182 17.43 4.35 -0.18
CA ASN A 182 17.37 5.15 1.04
C ASN A 182 16.58 4.48 2.19
N VAL A 183 16.10 3.25 1.99
CA VAL A 183 15.29 2.49 2.95
C VAL A 183 16.07 1.31 3.51
N ASP A 184 15.79 0.92 4.75
CA ASP A 184 16.31 -0.34 5.30
C ASP A 184 15.45 -1.52 4.80
N PRO A 185 16.01 -2.46 4.01
CA PRO A 185 15.27 -3.58 3.45
C PRO A 185 14.84 -4.60 4.52
N THR A 186 15.44 -4.57 5.72
CA THR A 186 15.12 -5.51 6.81
C THR A 186 13.76 -5.27 7.47
N PHE A 187 13.09 -4.18 7.10
CA PHE A 187 11.72 -3.91 7.52
C PHE A 187 10.66 -4.68 6.70
N ALA A 188 11.02 -5.21 5.54
CA ALA A 188 10.15 -6.08 4.74
C ALA A 188 10.56 -7.55 4.91
N ASP A 189 9.57 -8.45 4.99
CA ASP A 189 9.80 -9.90 4.85
C ASP A 189 10.17 -10.22 3.39
N TYR A 190 9.54 -9.53 2.44
CA TYR A 190 9.77 -9.66 1.00
C TYR A 190 10.14 -8.29 0.40
N PRO A 191 11.41 -7.84 0.54
CA PRO A 191 11.86 -6.57 -0.02
C PRO A 191 11.99 -6.67 -1.55
N ILE A 192 11.52 -5.66 -2.27
CA ILE A 192 11.64 -5.56 -3.73
C ILE A 192 12.55 -4.35 -4.03
N PRO A 193 13.85 -4.56 -4.29
CA PRO A 193 14.76 -3.46 -4.61
C PRO A 193 14.36 -2.80 -5.93
N ALA A 194 13.81 -1.59 -5.88
CA ALA A 194 13.42 -0.86 -7.08
C ALA A 194 13.19 0.63 -6.77
N ASN A 195 13.15 1.42 -7.84
CA ASN A 195 12.80 2.83 -7.81
C ASN A 195 11.33 3.04 -7.41
N ASP A 196 11.07 3.83 -6.37
CA ASP A 196 9.74 4.22 -5.90
C ASP A 196 9.30 5.64 -6.34
N ASP A 197 10.20 6.43 -6.94
CA ASP A 197 9.95 7.78 -7.47
C ASP A 197 9.43 7.77 -8.91
N ALA A 198 9.82 6.78 -9.71
CA ALA A 198 9.38 6.68 -11.09
C ALA A 198 8.02 6.00 -11.21
N ILE A 199 7.02 6.73 -11.73
CA ILE A 199 5.68 6.19 -12.01
C ILE A 199 5.75 4.95 -12.90
N SER A 200 6.62 4.95 -13.92
CA SER A 200 6.82 3.80 -14.82
C SER A 200 7.34 2.56 -14.08
N SER A 201 8.16 2.76 -13.05
CA SER A 201 8.74 1.68 -12.23
C SER A 201 7.68 1.05 -11.36
N VAL A 202 6.96 1.88 -10.60
CA VAL A 202 5.86 1.45 -9.73
C VAL A 202 4.75 0.77 -10.54
N LYS A 203 4.35 1.37 -11.67
CA LYS A 203 3.35 0.78 -12.56
C LYS A 203 3.76 -0.59 -13.07
N TYR A 204 5.01 -0.76 -13.51
CA TYR A 204 5.51 -2.06 -13.97
C TYR A 204 5.41 -3.14 -12.88
N ILE A 205 5.74 -2.80 -11.63
CA ILE A 205 5.63 -3.72 -10.49
C ILE A 205 4.16 -4.06 -10.22
N LEU A 206 3.30 -3.04 -10.16
CA LEU A 206 1.86 -3.21 -9.93
C LEU A 206 1.19 -4.06 -11.01
N ASP A 207 1.46 -3.80 -12.30
CA ASP A 207 0.90 -4.54 -13.43
C ASP A 207 1.21 -6.05 -13.31
N LYS A 208 2.43 -6.39 -12.88
CA LYS A 208 2.85 -7.78 -12.65
C LYS A 208 2.18 -8.41 -11.43
N VAL A 209 2.00 -7.65 -10.36
CA VAL A 209 1.25 -8.10 -9.17
C VAL A 209 -0.21 -8.38 -9.54
N VAL A 210 -0.86 -7.50 -10.30
CA VAL A 210 -2.23 -7.69 -10.81
C VAL A 210 -2.36 -8.95 -11.64
N GLU A 211 -1.42 -9.16 -12.57
CA GLU A 211 -1.39 -10.34 -13.43
C GLU A 211 -1.37 -11.63 -12.58
N VAL A 212 -0.57 -11.64 -11.51
CA VAL A 212 -0.48 -12.78 -10.58
C VAL A 212 -1.75 -12.96 -9.76
N ILE A 213 -2.32 -11.88 -9.21
CA ILE A 213 -3.56 -11.95 -8.42
C ILE A 213 -4.71 -12.48 -9.29
N LYS A 214 -4.87 -11.97 -10.52
CA LYS A 214 -5.92 -12.41 -11.44
C LYS A 214 -5.76 -13.88 -11.85
N LYS A 215 -4.52 -14.35 -12.01
CA LYS A 215 -4.25 -15.77 -12.31
C LYS A 215 -4.50 -16.68 -11.10
N ALA A 216 -4.27 -16.20 -9.88
CA ALA A 216 -4.47 -16.97 -8.65
C ALA A 216 -5.95 -17.07 -8.25
N LYS A 217 -6.79 -16.12 -8.67
CA LYS A 217 -8.25 -16.14 -8.44
C LYS A 217 -9.04 -17.06 -9.40
N LYS A 218 -8.41 -17.52 -10.49
CA LYS A 218 -8.99 -18.48 -11.43
C LYS A 218 -8.67 -19.90 -10.99
#